data_AF-A0A2N7U797-F1
#
_entry.id   AF-A0A2N7U797-F1
#
_cell.length_a   1.000
_cell.length_b   1.000
_cell.length_c   1.000
_cell.angle_alpha   90.00
_cell.angle_beta   90.00
_cell.angle_gamma   90.00
#
_symmetry.space_group_name_H-M   'P 1'
#
loop_
_entity.id
_entity.type
_entity.pdbx_description
1 polymer ?
#
loop_
_entity_poly.entity_id
_entity_poly.type
_entity_poly.pdbx_seq_one_letter_code
_entity_poly.pdbx_strand_id
1 'polypeptide(L)'
;MPQSGFYAKVRQGMPALIDQWRHLGRGEPDRLALILAETARVAKLGDPDTTPDGEILAAWSRPESSDAIPLWAARTATFLLMQMPARPVPQSDEEACTWAYCWLRNRSFDDVEAARMALPRHLRDVLTHAVGAAWADRQGLRLV
;
A
#
# COMPACT_ATOMS: atom_id res chain seq x y z
N MET A 1 -13.24 -20.38 7.51
CA MET A 1 -12.89 -19.24 6.63
C MET A 1 -11.37 -19.16 6.63
N PRO A 2 -10.66 -19.39 5.51
CA PRO A 2 -9.21 -19.50 5.61
C PRO A 2 -8.64 -18.14 5.97
N GLN A 3 -8.15 -18.00 7.21
CA GLN A 3 -7.35 -16.87 7.68
C GLN A 3 -5.95 -16.85 7.01
N SER A 4 -5.78 -17.53 5.87
CA SER A 4 -4.54 -17.73 5.12
C SER A 4 -4.64 -17.27 3.65
N GLY A 5 -5.61 -16.41 3.33
CA GLY A 5 -5.77 -15.84 1.98
C GLY A 5 -4.75 -14.74 1.68
N PHE A 6 -4.64 -14.36 0.40
CA PHE A 6 -3.75 -13.27 -0.04
C PHE A 6 -3.99 -11.97 0.74
N TYR A 7 -5.25 -11.63 1.02
CA TYR A 7 -5.58 -10.44 1.80
C TYR A 7 -5.06 -10.48 3.25
N ALA A 8 -4.89 -11.65 3.86
CA ALA A 8 -4.26 -11.74 5.18
C ALA A 8 -2.79 -11.30 5.13
N LYS A 9 -2.05 -11.70 4.10
CA LYS A 9 -0.67 -11.23 3.86
C LYS A 9 -0.62 -9.72 3.59
N VAL A 10 -1.59 -9.20 2.83
CA VAL A 10 -1.73 -7.75 2.61
C VAL A 10 -1.90 -7.02 3.94
N ARG A 11 -2.74 -7.51 4.86
CA ARG A 11 -2.91 -6.87 6.18
C ARG A 11 -1.63 -6.92 7.00
N GLN A 12 -0.92 -8.04 6.97
CA GLN A 12 0.36 -8.21 7.66
C GLN A 12 1.45 -7.25 7.15
N GLY A 13 1.44 -6.89 5.87
CA GLY A 13 2.43 -5.97 5.29
C GLY A 13 2.11 -4.48 5.42
N MET A 14 0.89 -4.11 5.81
CA MET A 14 0.49 -2.70 5.95
C MET A 14 1.36 -1.91 6.96
N PRO A 15 1.69 -2.43 8.16
CA PRO A 15 2.52 -1.69 9.10
C PRO A 15 3.90 -1.33 8.54
N ALA A 16 4.57 -2.29 7.88
CA ALA A 16 5.89 -2.09 7.28
C ALA A 16 5.85 -1.03 6.15
N LEU A 17 4.80 -1.03 5.33
CA LEU A 17 4.57 0.00 4.32
C LEU A 17 4.42 1.40 4.93
N ILE A 18 3.64 1.53 6.01
CA ILE A 18 3.48 2.80 6.73
C ILE A 18 4.80 3.23 7.38
N ASP A 19 5.53 2.28 7.97
CA ASP A 19 6.83 2.53 8.56
C ASP A 19 7.85 3.04 7.54
N GLN A 20 7.84 2.46 6.33
CA GLN A 20 8.70 2.91 5.26
C GLN A 20 8.35 4.34 4.80
N TRP A 21 7.08 4.71 4.74
CA TRP A 21 6.66 6.10 4.51
C TRP A 21 7.19 7.04 5.60
N ARG A 22 7.07 6.66 6.88
CA ARG A 22 7.59 7.46 7.99
C ARG A 22 9.10 7.70 7.88
N HIS A 23 9.86 6.66 7.58
CA HIS A 23 11.32 6.73 7.50
C HIS A 23 11.82 7.50 6.26
N LEU A 24 11.21 7.29 5.10
CA LEU A 24 11.65 7.91 3.85
C LEU A 24 11.09 9.31 3.63
N GLY A 25 9.92 9.61 4.19
CA GLY A 25 9.25 10.91 4.03
C GLY A 25 10.03 12.08 4.62
N ARG A 26 10.95 11.83 5.57
CA ARG A 26 11.89 12.81 6.17
C ARG A 26 11.23 14.14 6.55
N GLY A 27 10.16 14.06 7.34
CA GLY A 27 9.45 15.22 7.88
C GLY A 27 8.91 14.95 9.28
N GLU A 28 8.40 16.00 9.92
CA GLU A 28 7.75 15.87 11.22
C GLU A 28 6.56 14.89 11.16
N PRO A 29 6.35 14.03 12.18
CA PRO A 29 5.30 13.01 12.16
C PRO A 29 3.91 13.52 11.79
N ASP A 30 3.48 14.64 12.40
CA ASP A 30 2.18 15.26 12.11
C ASP A 30 2.06 15.72 10.66
N ARG A 31 3.17 16.23 10.10
CA ARG A 31 3.20 16.67 8.71
C ARG A 31 3.13 15.48 7.75
N LEU A 32 3.80 14.37 8.06
CA LEU A 32 3.71 13.15 7.26
C LEU A 32 2.31 12.54 7.30
N ALA A 33 1.63 12.61 8.45
CA ALA A 33 0.25 12.15 8.62
C ALA A 33 -0.73 13.03 7.83
N LEU A 34 -0.56 14.37 7.89
CA LEU A 34 -1.33 15.33 7.10
C LEU A 34 -1.13 15.10 5.59
N ILE A 35 0.11 14.97 5.12
CA ILE A 35 0.40 14.71 3.69
C ILE A 35 -0.30 13.42 3.24
N LEU A 36 -0.27 12.37 4.06
CA LEU A 36 -0.93 11.10 3.75
C LEU A 36 -2.45 11.31 3.59
N ALA A 37 -3.10 12.04 4.50
CA ALA A 37 -4.55 12.26 4.43
C ALA A 37 -4.96 13.18 3.28
N GLU A 38 -4.28 14.32 3.10
CA GLU A 38 -4.62 15.25 2.02
C GLU A 38 -4.36 14.65 0.64
N THR A 39 -3.28 13.86 0.50
CA THR A 39 -3.03 13.13 -0.75
C THR A 39 -4.14 12.12 -1.01
N ALA A 40 -4.65 11.43 0.02
CA ALA A 40 -5.74 10.48 -0.14
C ALA A 40 -6.99 11.16 -0.73
N ARG A 41 -7.36 12.34 -0.19
CA ARG A 41 -8.50 13.13 -0.67
C ARG A 41 -8.29 13.64 -2.10
N VAL A 42 -7.17 14.31 -2.35
CA VAL A 42 -6.89 14.94 -3.66
C VAL A 42 -6.74 13.89 -4.77
N ALA A 43 -6.05 12.78 -4.49
CA ALA A 43 -5.85 11.69 -5.46
C ALA A 43 -7.00 10.68 -5.50
N LYS A 44 -8.08 10.89 -4.71
CA LYS A 44 -9.25 10.00 -4.62
C LYS A 44 -8.89 8.55 -4.26
N LEU A 45 -7.90 8.37 -3.37
CA LEU A 45 -7.43 7.07 -2.89
C LEU A 45 -8.19 6.57 -1.66
N GLY A 46 -9.20 7.33 -1.24
CA GLY A 46 -10.09 7.07 -0.13
C GLY A 46 -10.45 8.39 0.55
N ASP A 47 -11.32 8.32 1.55
CA ASP A 47 -11.75 9.49 2.29
C ASP A 47 -11.39 9.31 3.77
N PRO A 48 -10.40 10.05 4.28
CA PRO A 48 -10.11 10.10 5.71
C PRO A 48 -11.19 10.91 6.44
N ASP A 49 -12.04 10.23 7.21
CA ASP A 49 -13.05 10.87 8.07
C ASP A 49 -12.42 11.93 9.00
N THR A 50 -11.26 11.59 9.56
CA THR A 50 -10.42 12.49 10.37
C THR A 50 -9.00 12.45 9.83
N THR A 51 -8.33 13.61 9.80
CA THR A 51 -6.90 13.66 9.51
C THR A 51 -6.13 13.05 10.70
N PRO A 52 -5.34 11.98 10.51
CA PRO A 52 -4.51 11.43 11.57
C PRO A 52 -3.39 12.41 11.93
N ASP A 53 -2.94 12.32 13.18
CA ASP A 53 -1.72 12.98 13.64
C ASP A 53 -0.52 12.01 13.58
N GLY A 54 0.63 12.51 14.02
CA GLY A 54 1.87 11.75 14.09
C GLY A 54 1.81 10.56 15.05
N GLU A 55 0.99 10.63 16.11
CA GLU A 55 0.83 9.52 17.06
C GLU A 55 0.05 8.36 16.44
N ILE A 56 -1.04 8.65 15.74
CA ILE A 56 -1.80 7.65 14.97
C ILE A 56 -0.92 7.04 13.89
N LEU A 57 -0.18 7.86 13.15
CA LEU A 57 0.76 7.37 12.14
C LEU A 57 1.83 6.46 12.76
N ALA A 58 2.31 6.80 13.96
CA ALA A 58 3.28 6.00 14.68
C ALA A 58 2.70 4.69 15.21
N ALA A 59 1.45 4.68 15.65
CA ALA A 59 0.75 3.47 16.06
C ALA A 59 0.56 2.52 14.87
N TRP A 60 0.16 3.05 13.71
CA TRP A 60 -0.02 2.28 12.48
C TRP A 60 1.24 1.59 11.97
N SER A 61 2.43 2.11 12.26
CA SER A 61 3.67 1.48 11.79
C SER A 61 4.12 0.29 12.67
N ARG A 62 3.46 0.06 13.80
CA ARG A 62 3.78 -1.08 14.68
C ARG A 62 3.24 -2.40 14.09
N PRO A 63 4.01 -3.50 14.12
CA PRO A 63 3.63 -4.77 13.51
C PRO A 63 2.26 -5.32 13.93
N GLU A 64 1.86 -5.07 15.18
CA GLU A 64 0.57 -5.51 15.76
C GLU A 64 -0.65 -4.73 15.26
N SER A 65 -0.44 -3.63 14.52
CA SER A 65 -1.50 -2.70 14.12
C SER A 65 -2.13 -3.04 12.77
N SER A 66 -1.87 -4.22 12.19
CA SER A 66 -2.38 -4.64 10.88
C SER A 66 -3.87 -4.40 10.71
N ASP A 67 -4.64 -4.60 11.79
CA ASP A 67 -6.10 -4.42 11.75
C ASP A 67 -6.59 -2.98 11.90
N ALA A 68 -5.77 -2.12 12.49
CA ALA A 68 -6.12 -0.72 12.76
C ALA A 68 -5.84 0.23 11.57
N ILE A 69 -5.08 -0.23 10.56
CA ILE A 69 -4.68 0.61 9.43
C ILE A 69 -5.82 0.70 8.42
N PRO A 70 -6.33 1.91 8.11
CA PRO A 70 -7.31 2.10 7.05
C PRO A 70 -6.71 1.81 5.68
N LEU A 71 -7.49 1.20 4.78
CA LEU A 71 -7.01 0.88 3.44
C LEU A 71 -6.58 2.13 2.65
N TRP A 72 -7.24 3.28 2.86
CA TRP A 72 -6.85 4.52 2.19
C TRP A 72 -5.41 4.95 2.57
N ALA A 73 -4.97 4.67 3.80
CA ALA A 73 -3.63 5.03 4.27
C ALA A 73 -2.57 4.19 3.54
N ALA A 74 -2.77 2.87 3.47
CA ALA A 74 -1.88 1.97 2.72
C ALA A 74 -1.86 2.30 1.21
N ARG A 75 -3.04 2.57 0.61
CA ARG A 75 -3.14 3.00 -0.79
C ARG A 75 -2.35 4.27 -1.07
N THR A 76 -2.44 5.24 -0.16
CA THR A 76 -1.78 6.53 -0.32
C THR A 76 -0.28 6.46 -0.07
N ALA A 77 0.16 5.69 0.93
CA ALA A 77 1.58 5.42 1.16
C ALA A 77 2.22 4.75 -0.07
N THR A 78 1.57 3.74 -0.64
CA THR A 78 2.02 3.10 -1.88
C THR A 78 2.13 4.10 -3.03
N PHE A 79 1.11 4.94 -3.22
CA PHE A 79 1.11 5.98 -4.25
C PHE A 79 2.30 6.93 -4.09
N LEU A 80 2.57 7.41 -2.87
CA LEU A 80 3.68 8.33 -2.59
C LEU A 80 5.05 7.64 -2.77
N LEU A 81 5.25 6.46 -2.19
CA LEU A 81 6.52 5.71 -2.23
C LEU A 81 6.95 5.39 -3.66
N MET A 82 6.03 4.96 -4.53
CA MET A 82 6.31 4.64 -5.94
C MET A 82 6.85 5.83 -6.75
N GLN A 83 6.61 7.06 -6.29
CA GLN A 83 7.03 8.30 -6.94
C GLN A 83 8.30 8.90 -6.32
N MET A 84 8.81 8.33 -5.21
CA MET A 84 9.96 8.89 -4.51
C MET A 84 11.26 8.73 -5.33
N PRO A 85 12.12 9.77 -5.40
CA PRO A 85 13.42 9.67 -6.04
C PRO A 85 14.34 8.60 -5.45
N ALA A 86 14.15 8.27 -4.17
CA ALA A 86 14.90 7.23 -3.46
C ALA A 86 14.61 5.81 -3.98
N ARG A 87 13.57 5.63 -4.82
CA ARG A 87 13.19 4.33 -5.41
C ARG A 87 13.03 3.21 -4.38
N PRO A 88 12.19 3.41 -3.35
CA PRO A 88 11.94 2.38 -2.35
C PRO A 88 11.43 1.09 -2.99
N VAL A 89 11.78 -0.03 -2.37
CA VAL A 89 11.29 -1.36 -2.70
C VAL A 89 10.72 -2.00 -1.43
N PRO A 90 9.74 -2.91 -1.53
CA PRO A 90 9.29 -3.68 -0.37
C PRO A 90 10.46 -4.50 0.22
N GLN A 91 10.44 -4.67 1.53
CA GLN A 91 11.48 -5.35 2.31
C GLN A 91 11.08 -6.78 2.71
N SER A 92 9.81 -7.16 2.53
CA SER A 92 9.30 -8.52 2.77
C SER A 92 8.24 -8.92 1.73
N ASP A 93 7.90 -10.21 1.71
CA ASP A 93 6.84 -10.75 0.86
C ASP A 93 5.46 -10.18 1.23
N GLU A 94 5.17 -10.00 2.52
CA GLU A 94 3.93 -9.40 3.02
C GLU A 94 3.81 -7.94 2.58
N GLU A 95 4.92 -7.19 2.68
CA GLU A 95 4.98 -5.82 2.21
C GLU A 95 4.77 -5.77 0.69
N ALA A 96 5.44 -6.64 -0.08
CA ALA A 96 5.27 -6.74 -1.53
C ALA A 96 3.80 -7.06 -1.92
N CYS A 97 3.13 -7.94 -1.18
CA CYS A 97 1.71 -8.21 -1.36
C CYS A 97 0.85 -6.95 -1.13
N THR A 98 1.18 -6.17 -0.11
CA THR A 98 0.48 -4.92 0.22
C THR A 98 0.65 -3.87 -0.88
N TRP A 99 1.88 -3.68 -1.35
CA TRP A 99 2.20 -2.81 -2.48
C TRP A 99 1.41 -3.19 -3.73
N ALA A 100 1.44 -4.49 -4.09
CA ALA A 100 0.73 -5.00 -5.26
C ALA A 100 -0.79 -4.84 -5.15
N TYR A 101 -1.36 -5.12 -3.98
CA TYR A 101 -2.78 -4.93 -3.70
C TYR A 101 -3.19 -3.46 -3.86
N CYS A 102 -2.43 -2.56 -3.23
CA CYS A 102 -2.70 -1.12 -3.30
C CYS A 102 -2.53 -0.58 -4.72
N TRP A 103 -1.50 -1.01 -5.45
CA TRP A 103 -1.28 -0.67 -6.85
C TRP A 103 -2.50 -0.98 -7.73
N LEU A 104 -3.02 -2.21 -7.65
CA LEU A 104 -4.20 -2.65 -8.41
C LEU A 104 -5.49 -1.93 -7.99
N ARG A 105 -5.53 -1.35 -6.80
CA ARG A 105 -6.67 -0.57 -6.29
C ARG A 105 -6.55 0.92 -6.59
N ASN A 106 -5.35 1.43 -6.81
CA ASN A 106 -5.11 2.84 -7.12
C ASN A 106 -5.38 3.16 -8.60
N ARG A 107 -5.39 2.14 -9.46
CA ARG A 107 -5.57 2.29 -10.90
C ARG A 107 -6.37 1.12 -11.49
N SER A 108 -7.07 1.39 -12.60
CA SER A 108 -7.66 0.37 -13.46
C SER A 108 -6.66 -0.12 -14.50
N PHE A 109 -6.70 -1.42 -14.77
CA PHE A 109 -5.91 -2.09 -15.79
C PHE A 109 -6.81 -3.09 -16.51
N ASP A 110 -6.53 -3.31 -17.79
CA ASP A 110 -7.29 -4.26 -18.61
C ASP A 110 -6.89 -5.71 -18.29
N ASP A 111 -5.59 -5.94 -18.09
CA ASP A 111 -5.04 -7.24 -17.74
C ASP A 111 -3.84 -7.13 -16.77
N VAL A 112 -3.36 -8.29 -16.31
CA VAL A 112 -2.24 -8.40 -15.36
C VAL A 112 -0.91 -7.92 -15.95
N GLU A 113 -0.73 -8.04 -17.26
CA GLU A 113 0.53 -7.67 -17.92
C GLU A 113 0.61 -6.15 -18.09
N ALA A 114 -0.51 -5.51 -18.45
CA ALA A 114 -0.67 -4.06 -18.41
C ALA A 114 -0.41 -3.50 -17.00
N ALA A 115 -0.81 -4.23 -15.94
CA ALA A 115 -0.53 -3.85 -14.57
C ALA A 115 0.96 -3.94 -14.19
N ARG A 116 1.66 -4.97 -14.67
CA ARG A 116 3.11 -5.15 -14.44
C ARG A 116 3.94 -4.12 -15.21
N MET A 117 3.64 -3.93 -16.50
CA MET A 117 4.38 -3.02 -17.37
C MET A 117 4.24 -1.56 -16.95
N ALA A 118 3.12 -1.22 -16.33
CA ALA A 118 2.87 0.10 -15.80
C ALA A 118 3.61 0.43 -14.49
N LEU A 119 4.20 -0.55 -13.81
CA LEU A 119 4.99 -0.28 -12.62
C LEU A 119 6.23 0.57 -12.97
N PRO A 120 6.66 1.44 -12.05
CA PRO A 120 7.99 2.04 -12.11
C PRO A 120 9.06 0.98 -12.33
N ARG A 121 10.05 1.27 -13.18
CA ARG A 121 11.06 0.28 -13.63
C ARG A 121 11.75 -0.46 -12.47
N HIS A 122 12.04 0.24 -11.37
CA HIS A 122 12.70 -0.34 -10.19
C HIS A 122 11.83 -1.34 -9.41
N LEU A 123 10.52 -1.36 -9.65
CA LEU A 123 9.57 -2.23 -8.96
C LEU A 123 9.08 -3.39 -9.80
N ARG A 124 9.32 -3.38 -11.12
CA ARG A 124 8.77 -4.40 -12.03
C ARG A 124 9.19 -5.79 -11.59
N ASP A 125 10.49 -6.03 -11.48
CA ASP A 125 10.99 -7.37 -11.14
C ASP A 125 10.56 -7.78 -9.72
N VAL A 126 10.68 -6.86 -8.76
CA VAL A 126 10.36 -7.10 -7.34
C VAL A 126 8.87 -7.41 -7.13
N LEU A 127 7.97 -6.73 -7.84
CA LEU A 127 6.52 -6.88 -7.65
C LEU A 127 5.85 -7.81 -8.67
N THR A 128 6.57 -8.34 -9.68
CA THR A 128 5.96 -9.15 -10.75
C THR A 128 5.14 -10.32 -10.21
N HIS A 129 5.69 -11.05 -9.23
CA HIS A 129 5.01 -12.17 -8.60
C HIS A 129 3.82 -11.70 -7.75
N ALA A 130 4.04 -10.70 -6.89
CA ALA A 130 3.01 -10.16 -6.00
C ALA A 130 1.81 -9.56 -6.78
N VAL A 131 2.06 -8.88 -7.90
CA VAL A 131 1.01 -8.37 -8.80
C VAL A 131 0.23 -9.50 -9.44
N GLY A 132 0.90 -10.59 -9.84
CA GLY A 132 0.23 -11.79 -10.35
C GLY A 132 -0.71 -12.40 -9.30
N ALA A 133 -0.24 -12.56 -8.07
CA ALA A 133 -1.04 -13.10 -6.96
C ALA A 133 -2.22 -12.18 -6.61
N ALA A 134 -1.98 -10.86 -6.53
CA ALA A 134 -3.02 -9.86 -6.26
C ALA A 134 -4.09 -9.82 -7.36
N TRP A 135 -3.69 -10.01 -8.63
CA TRP A 135 -4.61 -10.09 -9.74
C TRP A 135 -5.50 -11.34 -9.68
N ALA A 136 -4.90 -12.50 -9.39
CA ALA A 136 -5.63 -13.75 -9.22
C ALA A 136 -6.65 -13.67 -8.08
N ASP A 137 -6.25 -13.11 -6.93
CA ASP A 137 -7.15 -12.84 -5.80
C ASP A 137 -8.32 -11.93 -6.19
N ARG A 138 -8.04 -10.82 -6.90
CA ARG A 138 -9.06 -9.90 -7.40
C ARG A 138 -10.07 -10.57 -8.36
N GLN A 139 -9.62 -11.47 -9.24
CA GLN A 139 -10.51 -12.17 -10.15
C GLN A 139 -11.29 -13.27 -9.44
N GLY A 140 -10.68 -13.97 -8.48
CA GLY A 140 -11.38 -14.95 -7.64
C GLY A 140 -12.56 -14.34 -6.88
N LEU A 141 -12.42 -13.10 -6.41
CA LEU A 141 -13.51 -12.34 -5.77
C LEU A 141 -14.64 -11.91 -6.72
N ARG A 142 -14.41 -11.89 -8.04
CA ARG A 142 -15.43 -11.51 -9.04
C ARG A 142 -16.22 -12.70 -9.58
N LEU A 143 -15.73 -13.92 -9.35
CA LEU A 143 -16.33 -15.16 -9.84
C LEU A 143 -17.28 -15.79 -8.81
N VAL A 144 -17.47 -15.17 -7.64
CA VAL A 144 -18.37 -15.60 -6.55
C VAL A 144 -19.63 -14.75 -6.53
#